data_AF-A0AAN9AJY8-F1
#
_entry.id   AF-A0AAN9AJY8-F1
#
_cell.length_a   1.000
_cell.length_b   1.000
_cell.length_c   1.000
_cell.angle_alpha   90.00
_cell.angle_beta   90.00
_cell.angle_gamma   90.00
#
_symmetry.space_group_name_H-M   'P 1'
#
loop_
_entity.id
_entity.type
_entity.pdbx_description
1 polymer ?
#
loop_
_entity_poly.entity_id
_entity_poly.type
_entity_poly.pdbx_seq_one_letter_code
_entity_poly.pdbx_strand_id
1 'polypeptide(L)'
;MERRKANMSSGEKEESSPLTEKPRDPNEIKATQCSRIQAPVQCCLRPAMWVPGLNQLHSHREKWKTEGSTSQINLDSVREALPRVIQADKTNSDFIVSKVESNFLQIQVVTRAEWLDVIEMWFEDNEIKISAFSSGFLPLCLPGACLFNLAFFWMPFSDMGMNAKRLKWIVSQMNIPVTRSRSWSSL
;
A
#
# COMPACT_ATOMS: atom_id res chain seq x y z
N MET A 1 -60.23 23.98 -24.60
CA MET A 1 -59.35 24.75 -23.69
C MET A 1 -58.93 23.81 -22.57
N GLU A 2 -57.97 22.93 -22.85
CA GLU A 2 -57.47 21.92 -21.90
C GLU A 2 -55.94 21.93 -21.94
N ARG A 3 -55.31 22.34 -20.85
CA ARG A 3 -53.90 22.10 -20.57
C ARG A 3 -53.81 21.55 -19.15
N ARG A 4 -53.65 20.23 -19.03
CA ARG A 4 -53.28 19.55 -17.78
C ARG A 4 -51.76 19.61 -17.60
N LYS A 5 -51.38 19.89 -16.35
CA LYS A 5 -50.03 19.95 -15.80
C LYS A 5 -49.46 18.56 -15.50
N ALA A 6 -48.17 18.57 -15.10
CA ALA A 6 -47.41 17.57 -14.32
C ALA A 6 -46.66 16.52 -15.17
N ASN A 7 -45.46 16.05 -14.81
CA ASN A 7 -44.62 16.32 -13.65
C ASN A 7 -43.16 15.90 -13.90
N MET A 8 -42.29 16.48 -13.09
CA MET A 8 -40.88 16.19 -12.84
C MET A 8 -40.55 14.70 -12.65
N SER A 9 -39.40 14.27 -13.18
CA SER A 9 -38.69 13.06 -12.73
C SER A 9 -37.34 13.48 -12.17
N SER A 10 -37.15 13.10 -10.92
CA SER A 10 -36.07 13.45 -10.01
C SER A 10 -34.83 12.61 -10.29
N GLY A 11 -33.67 13.25 -10.35
CA GLY A 11 -32.38 12.57 -10.33
C GLY A 11 -32.12 11.98 -8.95
N GLU A 12 -31.95 10.67 -8.88
CA GLU A 12 -31.43 9.97 -7.72
C GLU A 12 -29.92 10.26 -7.62
N LYS A 13 -29.52 10.95 -6.55
CA LYS A 13 -28.14 11.00 -6.11
C LYS A 13 -27.91 9.76 -5.25
N GLU A 14 -27.04 8.86 -5.70
CA GLU A 14 -26.49 7.80 -4.86
C GLU A 14 -25.71 8.43 -3.70
N GLU A 15 -26.28 8.28 -2.51
CA GLU A 15 -25.71 8.67 -1.24
C GLU A 15 -24.69 7.61 -0.83
N SER A 16 -23.40 7.91 -1.02
CA SER A 16 -22.29 7.06 -0.55
C SER A 16 -22.34 6.95 0.97
N SER A 17 -22.78 5.79 1.46
CA SER A 17 -22.91 5.50 2.88
C SER A 17 -21.56 5.62 3.59
N PRO A 18 -21.45 6.39 4.69
CA PRO A 18 -20.22 6.49 5.45
C PRO A 18 -19.96 5.17 6.19
N LEU A 19 -18.85 4.52 5.86
CA LEU A 19 -18.30 3.39 6.59
C LEU A 19 -18.26 3.74 8.08
N THR A 20 -19.06 3.05 8.88
CA THR A 20 -19.13 3.23 10.32
C THR A 20 -17.80 2.74 10.91
N GLU A 21 -16.90 3.68 11.22
CA GLU A 21 -15.64 3.39 11.88
C GLU A 21 -15.92 2.78 13.26
N LYS A 22 -15.56 1.51 13.42
CA LYS A 22 -15.57 0.83 14.72
C LYS A 22 -14.55 1.53 15.64
N PRO A 23 -14.84 1.73 16.94
CA PRO A 23 -13.91 2.41 17.85
C PRO A 23 -12.58 1.65 17.93
N ARG A 24 -11.48 2.34 17.63
CA ARG A 24 -10.10 1.86 17.76
C ARG A 24 -9.71 1.72 19.23
N ASP A 25 -8.93 0.69 19.53
CA ASP A 25 -8.38 0.42 20.85
C ASP A 25 -7.45 1.59 21.28
N PRO A 26 -7.62 2.18 22.48
CA PRO A 26 -6.74 3.23 22.99
C PRO A 26 -5.27 2.81 23.18
N ASN A 27 -4.94 1.51 23.10
CA ASN A 27 -3.57 1.00 23.06
C ASN A 27 -3.00 0.83 21.64
N GLU A 28 -3.71 1.33 20.61
CA GLU A 28 -3.22 1.35 19.23
C GLU A 28 -2.02 2.30 19.10
N ILE A 29 -0.81 1.73 19.14
CA ILE A 29 0.42 2.47 18.86
C ILE A 29 0.42 2.84 17.38
N LYS A 30 0.03 4.08 17.09
CA LYS A 30 0.20 4.68 15.76
C LYS A 30 1.63 5.18 15.61
N ALA A 31 2.10 5.25 14.37
CA ALA A 31 3.37 5.89 14.05
C ALA A 31 3.42 7.29 14.67
N THR A 32 4.55 7.65 15.27
CA THR A 32 4.79 8.98 15.80
C THR A 32 4.60 10.04 14.71
N GLN A 33 4.31 11.28 15.11
CA GLN A 33 4.22 12.40 14.17
C GLN A 33 5.52 12.60 13.39
N CYS A 34 6.67 12.36 14.05
CA CYS A 34 7.97 12.39 13.40
C CYS A 34 8.03 11.40 12.24
N SER A 35 7.63 10.15 12.48
CA SER A 35 7.57 9.12 11.44
C SER A 35 6.61 9.46 10.30
N ARG A 36 5.41 9.97 10.62
CA ARG A 36 4.41 10.36 9.61
C ARG A 36 4.88 11.49 8.70
N ILE A 37 5.65 12.44 9.23
CA ILE A 37 6.24 13.55 8.45
C ILE A 37 7.43 13.05 7.61
N GLN A 38 8.29 12.22 8.20
CA GLN A 38 9.48 11.73 7.50
C GLN A 38 9.17 10.66 6.44
N ALA A 39 8.08 9.91 6.58
CA ALA A 39 7.79 8.78 5.71
C ALA A 39 7.58 9.15 4.23
N PRO A 40 6.77 10.18 3.87
CA PRO A 40 6.66 10.63 2.48
C PRO A 40 7.99 11.11 1.90
N VAL A 41 8.81 11.80 2.70
CA VAL A 41 10.13 12.30 2.29
C VAL A 41 11.07 11.14 1.98
N GLN A 42 11.19 10.17 2.89
CA GLN A 42 12.03 8.99 2.68
C GLN A 42 11.54 8.13 1.51
N CYS A 43 10.22 7.96 1.37
CA CYS A 43 9.61 7.26 0.24
C CYS A 43 9.93 7.92 -1.11
N CYS A 44 10.04 9.26 -1.14
CA CYS A 44 10.41 10.00 -2.34
C CYS A 44 11.91 9.84 -2.68
N LEU A 45 12.79 9.95 -1.69
CA LEU A 45 14.25 9.99 -1.90
C LEU A 45 14.85 8.62 -2.25
N ARG A 46 14.48 7.55 -1.52
CA ARG A 46 14.81 6.13 -1.74
C ARG A 46 15.93 5.79 -2.76
N PRO A 47 17.18 6.23 -2.54
CA PRO A 47 18.26 6.09 -3.53
C PRO A 47 18.60 4.63 -3.84
N ALA A 48 18.41 3.71 -2.89
CA ALA A 48 18.64 2.28 -3.09
C ALA A 48 17.78 1.70 -4.23
N MET A 49 16.62 2.29 -4.52
CA MET A 49 15.76 1.84 -5.62
C MET A 49 16.27 2.30 -7.00
N TRP A 50 17.14 3.31 -7.05
CA TRP A 50 17.70 3.87 -8.29
C TRP A 50 19.01 3.21 -8.69
N VAL A 51 19.72 2.59 -7.74
CA VAL A 51 21.01 1.95 -7.99
C VAL A 51 20.80 0.46 -8.31
N PRO A 52 21.21 0.01 -9.52
CA PRO A 52 21.14 -1.40 -9.88
C PRO A 52 21.91 -2.29 -8.88
N GLY A 53 21.34 -3.44 -8.53
CA GLY A 53 21.91 -4.38 -7.56
C GLY A 53 21.49 -4.11 -6.11
N LEU A 54 21.44 -2.84 -5.69
CA LEU A 54 20.94 -2.48 -4.35
C LEU A 54 19.41 -2.54 -4.27
N ASN A 55 18.74 -2.25 -5.39
CA ASN A 55 17.28 -2.31 -5.51
C ASN A 55 16.69 -3.73 -5.42
N GLN A 56 17.53 -4.76 -5.21
CA GLN A 56 17.13 -6.16 -5.01
C GLN A 56 17.32 -6.63 -3.57
N LEU A 57 18.26 -6.04 -2.82
CA LEU A 57 18.75 -6.57 -1.54
C LEU A 57 17.66 -6.61 -0.44
N HIS A 58 16.74 -5.64 -0.50
CA HIS A 58 15.66 -5.45 0.50
C HIS A 58 14.29 -5.35 -0.15
N SER A 59 14.16 -5.94 -1.34
CA SER A 59 12.92 -5.91 -2.10
C SER A 59 12.38 -7.31 -2.31
N HIS A 60 11.07 -7.44 -2.18
CA HIS A 60 10.32 -8.61 -2.53
C HIS A 60 9.39 -8.27 -3.68
N ARG A 61 9.59 -8.93 -4.82
CA ARG A 61 8.86 -8.66 -6.07
C ARG A 61 8.01 -9.85 -6.46
N GLU A 62 6.73 -9.61 -6.73
CA GLU A 62 5.77 -10.65 -7.12
C GLU A 62 4.93 -10.21 -8.31
N LYS A 63 4.62 -11.17 -9.18
CA LYS A 63 3.54 -11.02 -10.15
C LYS A 63 2.30 -11.72 -9.67
N TRP A 64 1.19 -11.01 -9.70
CA TRP A 64 -0.13 -11.58 -9.46
C TRP A 64 -0.89 -11.62 -10.77
N LYS A 65 -1.50 -12.77 -11.08
CA LYS A 65 -2.38 -12.94 -12.23
C LYS A 65 -3.79 -13.14 -11.74
N THR A 66 -4.73 -12.39 -12.31
CA THR A 66 -6.14 -12.32 -11.92
C THR A 66 -7.01 -12.57 -13.14
N GLU A 67 -7.57 -13.79 -13.25
CA GLU A 67 -8.28 -14.22 -14.45
C GLU A 67 -9.58 -13.41 -14.68
N GLY A 68 -9.75 -12.90 -15.91
CA GLY A 68 -10.98 -12.20 -16.32
C GLY A 68 -11.22 -10.83 -15.68
N SER A 69 -10.22 -10.27 -15.00
CA SER A 69 -10.31 -8.97 -14.33
C SER A 69 -9.65 -7.85 -15.14
N THR A 70 -10.12 -6.62 -14.93
CA THR A 70 -9.50 -5.40 -15.49
C THR A 70 -8.61 -4.74 -14.44
N SER A 71 -7.71 -3.84 -14.86
CA SER A 71 -6.87 -3.05 -13.94
C SER A 71 -7.68 -2.37 -12.83
N GLN A 72 -8.85 -1.82 -13.19
CA GLN A 72 -9.72 -1.13 -12.23
C GLN A 72 -10.31 -2.08 -11.20
N ILE A 73 -10.83 -3.25 -11.63
CA ILE A 73 -11.35 -4.28 -10.72
C ILE A 73 -10.24 -4.77 -9.78
N ASN A 74 -9.03 -4.95 -10.30
CA ASN A 74 -7.88 -5.36 -9.50
C ASN A 74 -7.49 -4.31 -8.45
N LEU A 75 -7.46 -3.03 -8.83
CA LEU A 75 -7.21 -1.92 -7.91
C LEU A 75 -8.27 -1.86 -6.81
N ASP A 76 -9.55 -1.93 -7.18
CA ASP A 76 -10.66 -1.87 -6.23
C ASP A 76 -10.64 -3.07 -5.28
N SER A 77 -10.35 -4.27 -5.79
CA SER A 77 -10.17 -5.49 -4.97
C SER A 77 -9.10 -5.32 -3.90
N VAL A 78 -7.94 -4.74 -4.24
CA VAL A 78 -6.86 -4.46 -3.28
C VAL A 78 -7.30 -3.40 -2.27
N ARG A 79 -7.97 -2.33 -2.71
CA ARG A 79 -8.45 -1.26 -1.84
C ARG A 79 -9.49 -1.75 -0.84
N GLU A 80 -10.39 -2.62 -1.26
CA GLU A 80 -11.38 -3.26 -0.39
C GLU A 80 -10.76 -4.27 0.58
N ALA A 81 -9.69 -4.95 0.17
CA ALA A 81 -8.94 -5.88 1.01
C ALA A 81 -8.16 -5.14 2.12
N LEU A 82 -7.66 -3.94 1.86
CA LEU A 82 -6.74 -3.24 2.76
C LEU A 82 -7.33 -2.97 4.16
N PRO A 83 -8.57 -2.48 4.34
CA PRO A 83 -9.18 -2.35 5.67
C PRO A 83 -9.22 -3.67 6.44
N ARG A 84 -9.50 -4.79 5.76
CA ARG A 84 -9.50 -6.13 6.40
C ARG A 84 -8.10 -6.55 6.83
N VAL A 85 -7.08 -6.26 6.00
CA VAL A 85 -5.67 -6.50 6.34
C VAL A 85 -5.26 -5.69 7.57
N ILE A 86 -5.62 -4.40 7.61
CA ILE A 86 -5.31 -3.52 8.74
C ILE A 86 -5.97 -4.02 10.02
N GLN A 87 -7.25 -4.42 9.95
CA GLN A 87 -7.98 -4.95 11.10
C GLN A 87 -7.42 -6.30 11.59
N ALA A 88 -6.88 -7.12 10.69
CA ALA A 88 -6.28 -8.40 11.01
C ALA A 88 -4.79 -8.31 11.41
N ASP A 89 -4.16 -7.15 11.24
CA ASP A 89 -2.74 -6.97 11.53
C ASP A 89 -2.46 -7.05 13.02
N LYS A 90 -1.64 -8.02 13.41
CA LYS A 90 -1.18 -8.21 14.80
C LYS A 90 0.19 -7.58 15.06
N THR A 91 0.79 -6.96 14.03
CA THR A 91 2.13 -6.37 14.13
C THR A 91 2.13 -4.93 14.63
N ASN A 92 0.95 -4.32 14.80
CA ASN A 92 0.77 -2.90 15.13
C ASN A 92 1.49 -2.00 14.12
N SER A 93 1.36 -2.30 12.83
CA SER A 93 1.88 -1.43 11.78
C SER A 93 0.83 -0.39 11.38
N ASP A 94 1.26 0.84 11.08
CA ASP A 94 0.41 1.90 10.53
C ASP A 94 0.47 1.83 8.99
N PHE A 95 -0.67 1.52 8.36
CA PHE A 95 -0.80 1.42 6.90
C PHE A 95 -1.38 2.73 6.37
N ILE A 96 -0.65 3.37 5.47
CA ILE A 96 -0.98 4.68 4.89
C ILE A 96 -1.02 4.52 3.38
N VAL A 97 -2.19 4.68 2.79
CA VAL A 97 -2.33 4.79 1.32
C VAL A 97 -1.76 6.14 0.91
N SER A 98 -0.57 6.16 0.31
CA SER A 98 0.17 7.39 0.02
C SER A 98 -0.08 7.91 -1.39
N LYS A 99 -0.36 7.03 -2.35
CA LYS A 99 -0.64 7.42 -3.74
C LYS A 99 -1.62 6.45 -4.39
N VAL A 100 -2.62 7.00 -5.10
CA VAL A 100 -3.57 6.23 -5.91
C VAL A 100 -3.72 6.93 -7.25
N GLU A 101 -3.42 6.21 -8.33
CA GLU A 101 -3.60 6.62 -9.73
C GLU A 101 -4.34 5.50 -10.49
N SER A 102 -4.74 5.74 -11.74
CA SER A 102 -5.57 4.81 -12.53
C SER A 102 -5.03 3.38 -12.61
N ASN A 103 -3.70 3.21 -12.58
CA ASN A 103 -3.02 1.93 -12.68
C ASN A 103 -1.91 1.77 -11.64
N PHE A 104 -1.91 2.58 -10.57
CA PHE A 104 -0.86 2.55 -9.57
C PHE A 104 -1.39 2.78 -8.15
N LEU A 105 -0.91 1.97 -7.21
CA LEU A 105 -1.18 2.10 -5.78
C LEU A 105 0.14 2.04 -5.01
N GLN A 106 0.35 3.01 -4.12
CA GLN A 106 1.43 3.01 -3.16
C GLN A 106 0.87 2.99 -1.74
N ILE A 107 1.40 2.07 -0.94
CA ILE A 107 1.08 1.91 0.48
C ILE A 107 2.38 2.03 1.26
N GLN A 108 2.43 2.98 2.18
CA GLN A 108 3.48 3.10 3.18
C GLN A 108 3.05 2.32 4.41
N VAL A 109 3.93 1.46 4.92
CA VAL A 109 3.69 0.67 6.13
C VAL A 109 4.76 1.04 7.14
N VAL A 110 4.37 1.79 8.17
CA VAL A 110 5.25 2.12 9.28
C VAL A 110 5.10 1.03 10.33
N THR A 111 6.13 0.21 10.52
CA THR A 111 6.12 -0.87 11.52
C THR A 111 5.96 -0.33 12.94
N ARG A 112 5.65 -1.20 13.91
CA ARG A 112 5.65 -0.85 15.35
C ARG A 112 6.93 -0.16 15.81
N ALA A 113 8.07 -0.55 15.26
CA ALA A 113 9.37 0.04 15.60
C ALA A 113 9.76 1.17 14.64
N GLU A 114 8.80 1.65 13.86
CA GLU A 114 8.86 2.81 12.99
C GLU A 114 9.85 2.72 11.82
N TRP A 115 10.22 1.51 11.41
CA TRP A 115 10.75 1.28 10.05
C TRP A 115 9.66 1.49 9.01
N LEU A 116 10.05 2.10 7.90
CA LEU A 116 9.20 2.34 6.75
C LEU A 116 9.41 1.27 5.68
N ASP A 117 8.36 0.49 5.47
CA ASP A 117 8.20 -0.38 4.31
C ASP A 117 7.28 0.29 3.29
N VAL A 118 7.52 0.03 2.01
CA VAL A 118 6.75 0.57 0.89
C VAL A 118 6.29 -0.59 0.03
N ILE A 119 4.99 -0.61 -0.28
CA ILE A 119 4.39 -1.55 -1.23
C ILE A 119 3.90 -0.72 -2.42
N GLU A 120 4.43 -1.02 -3.58
CA GLU A 120 4.04 -0.44 -4.86
C GLU A 120 3.37 -1.50 -5.71
N MET A 121 2.22 -1.17 -6.28
CA MET A 121 1.44 -2.03 -7.15
C MET A 121 1.12 -1.32 -8.45
N TRP A 122 1.46 -1.94 -9.58
CA TRP A 122 1.11 -1.49 -10.94
C TRP A 122 0.08 -2.46 -11.52
N PHE A 123 -1.03 -1.94 -12.01
CA PHE A 123 -2.17 -2.73 -12.47
C PHE A 123 -2.24 -2.73 -14.00
N GLU A 124 -1.95 -3.87 -14.63
CA GLU A 124 -1.86 -4.06 -16.08
C GLU A 124 -2.85 -5.15 -16.51
N ASP A 125 -4.08 -4.77 -16.86
CA ASP A 125 -5.19 -5.66 -17.22
C ASP A 125 -5.41 -6.76 -16.18
N ASN A 126 -5.00 -7.99 -16.50
CA ASN A 126 -5.12 -9.20 -15.68
C ASN A 126 -3.83 -9.53 -14.89
N GLU A 127 -2.87 -8.62 -14.87
CA GLU A 127 -1.62 -8.72 -14.12
C GLU A 127 -1.47 -7.56 -13.13
N ILE A 128 -0.91 -7.86 -11.96
CA ILE A 128 -0.52 -6.85 -10.97
C ILE A 128 0.96 -7.02 -10.68
N LYS A 129 1.73 -5.97 -10.97
CA LYS A 129 3.14 -5.90 -10.63
C LYS A 129 3.36 -5.32 -9.27
N ILE A 130 4.16 -6.00 -8.45
CA ILE A 130 4.33 -5.63 -7.06
C ILE A 130 5.81 -5.56 -6.70
N SER A 131 6.16 -4.48 -6.01
CA SER A 131 7.43 -4.30 -5.34
C SER A 131 7.16 -3.91 -3.90
N ALA A 132 7.54 -4.76 -2.96
CA ALA A 132 7.46 -4.49 -1.53
C ALA A 132 8.86 -4.44 -0.95
N PHE A 133 9.27 -3.31 -0.39
CA PHE A 133 10.65 -3.12 0.05
C PHE A 133 10.74 -2.22 1.28
N SER A 134 11.81 -2.38 2.04
CA SER A 134 12.12 -1.50 3.15
C SER A 134 12.97 -0.33 2.68
N SER A 135 12.67 0.88 3.16
CA SER A 135 13.22 2.12 2.58
C SER A 135 14.44 2.69 3.31
N GLY A 136 14.84 2.11 4.44
CA GLY A 136 15.98 2.58 5.22
C GLY A 136 16.30 1.69 6.43
N PHE A 137 17.52 1.83 6.94
CA PHE A 137 18.03 1.03 8.05
C PHE A 137 17.65 1.61 9.43
N LEU A 138 17.48 2.93 9.54
CA LEU A 138 17.05 3.60 10.76
C LEU A 138 15.53 3.74 10.83
N PRO A 139 14.95 3.59 12.04
CA PRO A 139 13.55 3.89 12.27
C PRO A 139 13.28 5.39 12.15
N LEU A 140 12.12 5.74 11.61
CA LEU A 140 11.70 7.12 11.37
C LEU A 140 11.30 7.88 12.64
N CYS A 141 11.26 7.21 13.80
CA CYS A 141 11.10 7.87 15.09
C CYS A 141 12.28 8.81 15.41
N LEU A 142 13.45 8.54 14.84
CA LEU A 142 14.65 9.36 15.00
C LEU A 142 14.56 10.60 14.09
N PRO A 143 14.66 11.82 14.65
CA PRO A 143 14.68 13.03 13.84
C PRO A 143 15.82 13.01 12.82
N GLY A 144 15.52 13.31 11.56
CA GLY A 144 16.50 13.30 10.47
C GLY A 144 16.87 11.90 9.95
N ALA A 145 16.20 10.83 10.42
CA ALA A 145 16.38 9.48 9.91
C ALA A 145 16.30 9.39 8.39
N CYS A 146 15.45 10.18 7.74
CA CYS A 146 15.35 10.19 6.27
C CYS A 146 16.65 10.62 5.58
N LEU A 147 17.39 11.58 6.16
CA LEU A 147 18.69 12.03 5.64
C LEU A 147 19.80 11.01 5.90
N PHE A 148 19.79 10.38 7.08
CA PHE A 148 20.74 9.32 7.39
C PHE A 148 20.49 8.07 6.53
N ASN A 149 19.23 7.68 6.33
CA ASN A 149 18.86 6.57 5.44
C ASN A 149 19.23 6.87 3.98
N LEU A 150 19.10 8.13 3.54
CA LEU A 150 19.63 8.59 2.24
C LEU A 150 21.16 8.47 2.18
N ALA A 151 21.87 8.84 3.25
CA ALA A 151 23.33 8.79 3.30
C ALA A 151 23.90 7.38 3.46
N PHE A 152 23.12 6.40 3.93
CA PHE A 152 23.58 5.04 4.21
C PHE A 152 22.73 3.98 3.49
N PHE A 153 22.18 4.32 2.33
CA PHE A 153 21.27 3.46 1.59
C PHE A 153 21.88 2.14 1.10
N TRP A 154 23.21 2.03 1.11
CA TRP A 154 23.95 0.81 0.76
C TRP A 154 24.18 -0.13 1.95
N MET A 155 23.85 0.29 3.18
CA MET A 155 24.01 -0.57 4.35
C MET A 155 23.01 -1.73 4.30
N PRO A 156 23.47 -3.00 4.37
CA PRO A 156 22.57 -4.14 4.35
C PRO A 156 21.77 -4.21 5.65
N PHE A 157 20.46 -4.43 5.56
CA PHE A 157 19.61 -4.71 6.73
C PHE A 157 18.55 -5.78 6.43
N SER A 158 18.11 -6.53 7.43
CA SER A 158 17.18 -7.65 7.20
C SER A 158 15.73 -7.20 7.36
N ASP A 159 14.88 -7.49 6.36
CA ASP A 159 13.43 -7.24 6.41
C ASP A 159 12.66 -8.38 7.13
N MET A 160 13.37 -9.43 7.56
CA MET A 160 12.83 -10.65 8.20
C MET A 160 11.65 -11.29 7.45
N GLY A 161 11.58 -11.11 6.13
CA GLY A 161 10.51 -11.60 5.27
C GLY A 161 9.14 -10.97 5.53
N MET A 162 9.09 -9.82 6.21
CA MET A 162 7.83 -9.15 6.53
C MET A 162 7.09 -8.66 5.28
N ASN A 163 7.82 -8.19 4.27
CA ASN A 163 7.23 -7.76 3.00
C ASN A 163 6.47 -8.91 2.31
N ALA A 164 7.08 -10.09 2.22
CA ALA A 164 6.44 -11.28 1.66
C ALA A 164 5.20 -11.73 2.46
N LYS A 165 5.24 -11.62 3.80
CA LYS A 165 4.11 -11.93 4.68
C LYS A 165 2.94 -10.97 4.45
N ARG A 166 3.20 -9.66 4.36
CA ARG A 166 2.16 -8.65 4.09
C ARG A 166 1.49 -8.87 2.73
N LEU A 167 2.27 -9.15 1.69
CA LEU A 167 1.72 -9.49 0.38
C LEU A 167 0.79 -10.71 0.46
N LYS A 168 1.18 -11.75 1.21
CA LYS A 168 0.33 -12.93 1.44
C LYS A 168 -0.97 -12.56 2.16
N TRP A 169 -0.93 -11.65 3.13
CA TRP A 169 -2.14 -11.19 3.82
C TRP A 169 -3.06 -10.41 2.91
N ILE A 170 -2.53 -9.48 2.11
CA ILE A 170 -3.33 -8.74 1.12
C ILE A 170 -4.07 -9.72 0.21
N VAL A 171 -3.37 -10.67 -0.40
CA VAL A 171 -3.98 -11.68 -1.28
C VAL A 171 -5.06 -12.48 -0.56
N SER A 172 -4.83 -12.88 0.70
CA SER A 172 -5.83 -13.65 1.47
C SER A 172 -7.12 -12.90 1.76
N GLN A 173 -7.12 -11.57 1.62
CA GLN A 173 -8.27 -10.70 1.87
C GLN A 173 -8.90 -10.14 0.59
N MET A 174 -8.32 -10.42 -0.59
CA MET A 174 -8.89 -10.04 -1.87
C MET A 174 -10.13 -10.89 -2.19
N ASN A 175 -11.09 -10.29 -2.89
CA ASN A 175 -12.34 -10.92 -3.31
C ASN A 175 -12.24 -11.60 -4.69
N ILE A 176 -11.05 -11.60 -5.31
CA ILE A 176 -10.78 -12.23 -6.60
C ILE A 176 -9.71 -13.32 -6.46
N PRO A 177 -9.75 -14.38 -7.29
CA PRO A 177 -8.70 -15.38 -7.30
C PRO A 177 -7.39 -14.79 -7.85
N VAL A 178 -6.30 -15.03 -7.11
CA VAL A 178 -4.96 -14.52 -7.46
C VAL A 178 -3.98 -15.68 -7.56
N THR A 179 -3.34 -15.84 -8.72
CA THR A 179 -2.18 -16.73 -8.88
C THR A 179 -0.90 -15.92 -8.72
N ARG A 180 -0.05 -16.32 -7.76
CA ARG A 180 1.20 -15.60 -7.42
C ARG A 180 2.40 -16.27 -8.06
N SER A 181 3.33 -15.49 -8.58
CA SER A 181 4.64 -15.96 -9.04
C SER A 181 5.75 -15.03 -8.54
N ARG A 182 6.90 -15.60 -8.17
CA ARG A 182 8.10 -14.82 -7.79
C ARG A 182 8.83 -14.36 -9.06
N SER A 183 9.05 -13.06 -9.13
CA SER A 183 9.91 -12.34 -10.09
C SER A 183 9.41 -12.12 -11.53
N TRP A 184 9.63 -10.88 -11.98
CA TRP A 184 10.12 -10.50 -13.32
C TRP A 184 11.58 -10.10 -13.15
N SER A 185 12.44 -10.52 -14.07
CA SER A 185 13.77 -9.94 -14.26
C SER A 185 13.58 -8.50 -14.74
N SER A 186 13.91 -7.50 -13.92
CA SER A 186 14.17 -6.16 -14.46
C SER A 186 15.52 -6.23 -15.15
N LEU A 187 15.53 -6.06 -16.47
CA LEU A 187 16.74 -5.78 -17.26
C LEU A 187 17.53 -4.64 -16.64
#